data_AF-A0A3L9ZIL7-F1
#
_entry.id   AF-A0A3L9ZIL7-F1
#
_cell.length_a   1.000
_cell.length_b   1.000
_cell.length_c   1.000
_cell.angle_alpha   90.00
_cell.angle_beta   90.00
_cell.angle_gamma   90.00
#
_symmetry.space_group_name_H-M   'P 1'
#
loop_
_entity.id
_entity.type
_entity.pdbx_description
1 polymer ?
#
loop_
_entity_poly.entity_id
_entity_poly.type
_entity_poly.pdbx_seq_one_letter_code
_entity_poly.pdbx_strand_id
1 'polypeptide(L)'
;MKDNLIKGIRMTVVLLVLFTVIYPLSVWAVAQMAPNNGKGEVVSYKQTKGYANIGQKFTKEEYFWGRPSVVDYNAAGSGASNKGASNEEYLAVVQGRIDTFLLKNPSVKKSEIPVDLVTASGSGLDPNISVASAKIQIARIQKARNIDP
;
A
#
# COMPACT_ATOMS: atom_id res chain seq x y z
N MET A 1 2.43 52.65 -3.11
CA MET A 1 2.91 51.25 -3.27
C MET A 1 3.75 50.73 -2.10
N LYS A 2 4.54 51.56 -1.38
CA LYS A 2 5.38 51.11 -0.25
C LYS A 2 4.59 50.77 1.04
N ASP A 3 3.43 51.39 1.28
CA ASP A 3 2.68 51.24 2.54
C ASP A 3 2.04 49.86 2.75
N ASN A 4 1.84 49.10 1.67
CA ASN A 4 1.30 47.75 1.74
C ASN A 4 2.39 46.68 1.79
N LEU A 5 3.65 47.04 1.48
CA LEU A 5 4.76 46.08 1.48
C LEU A 5 5.05 45.57 2.89
N ILE A 6 5.11 46.47 3.88
CA ILE A 6 5.35 46.10 5.29
C ILE A 6 4.19 45.28 5.84
N LYS A 7 2.94 45.64 5.51
CA LYS A 7 1.74 44.87 5.89
C LYS A 7 1.76 43.47 5.28
N GLY A 8 2.14 43.35 4.01
CA GLY A 8 2.31 42.08 3.32
C GLY A 8 3.38 41.21 3.96
N ILE A 9 4.57 41.74 4.22
CA ILE A 9 5.66 41.01 4.90
C ILE A 9 5.21 40.55 6.29
N ARG A 10 4.60 41.42 7.08
CA ARG A 10 4.09 41.09 8.41
C ARG A 10 3.08 39.95 8.35
N MET A 11 2.13 40.03 7.43
CA MET A 11 1.11 38.99 7.26
C MET A 11 1.75 37.66 6.84
N THR A 12 2.70 37.67 5.90
CA THR A 12 3.45 36.48 5.49
C THR A 12 4.19 35.85 6.66
N VAL A 13 4.89 36.64 7.49
CA VAL A 13 5.60 36.11 8.66
C VAL A 13 4.62 35.52 9.68
N VAL A 14 3.49 36.18 9.94
CA VAL A 14 2.46 35.67 10.85
C VAL A 14 1.89 34.34 10.35
N LEU A 15 1.53 34.25 9.07
CA LEU A 15 1.00 33.01 8.48
C LEU A 15 2.05 31.90 8.42
N LEU A 16 3.33 32.25 8.18
CA LEU A 16 4.43 31.29 8.21
C LEU A 16 4.55 30.70 9.61
N VAL A 17 4.66 31.52 10.65
CA VAL A 17 4.73 31.04 12.04
C VAL A 17 3.50 30.22 12.41
N LEU A 18 2.30 30.66 12.00
CA LEU A 18 1.06 29.95 12.27
C LEU A 18 1.05 28.56 11.62
N PHE A 19 1.36 28.43 10.33
CA PHE A 19 1.22 27.18 9.59
C PHE A 19 2.42 26.24 9.68
N THR A 20 3.62 26.73 9.98
CA THR A 20 4.83 25.88 10.05
C THR A 20 5.26 25.57 11.49
N VAL A 21 4.82 26.36 12.48
CA VAL A 21 5.18 26.16 13.89
C VAL A 21 3.95 25.83 14.73
N ILE A 22 3.00 26.77 14.84
CA ILE A 22 1.87 26.63 15.76
C ILE A 22 0.99 25.44 15.34
N TYR A 23 0.64 25.36 14.06
CA TYR A 23 -0.24 24.30 13.55
C TYR A 23 0.39 22.89 13.68
N PRO A 24 1.62 22.60 13.20
CA PRO A 24 2.22 21.27 13.36
C PRO A 24 2.41 20.87 14.83
N LEU A 25 2.80 21.80 15.71
CA LEU A 25 2.91 21.54 17.14
C LEU A 25 1.56 21.20 17.78
N SER A 26 0.48 21.88 17.36
CA SER A 26 -0.87 21.57 17.84
C SER A 26 -1.32 20.17 17.40
N VAL A 27 -1.07 19.78 16.14
CA VAL A 27 -1.38 18.44 15.62
C VAL A 27 -0.56 17.39 16.36
N TRP A 28 0.73 17.63 16.57
CA TRP A 28 1.61 16.73 17.33
C TRP A 28 1.15 16.58 18.79
N ALA A 29 0.78 17.66 19.46
CA ALA A 29 0.32 17.63 20.85
C ALA A 29 -0.97 16.79 20.98
N VAL A 30 -1.92 16.97 20.06
CA VAL A 30 -3.14 16.14 20.00
C VAL A 30 -2.80 14.69 19.71
N ALA A 31 -1.85 14.41 18.81
CA ALA A 31 -1.42 13.05 18.48
C ALA A 31 -0.81 12.30 19.68
N GLN A 32 -0.20 12.98 20.65
CA GLN A 32 0.29 12.34 21.88
C GLN A 32 -0.84 11.81 22.76
N MET A 33 -2.07 12.31 22.61
CA MET A 33 -3.24 11.80 23.33
C MET A 33 -3.96 10.68 22.57
N ALA A 34 -3.59 10.46 21.29
CA ALA A 34 -4.18 9.40 20.48
C ALA A 34 -3.53 8.03 20.78
N PRO A 35 -4.21 6.91 20.47
CA PRO A 35 -3.61 5.59 20.56
C PRO A 35 -2.26 5.53 19.82
N ASN A 36 -1.27 4.89 20.45
CA ASN A 36 0.10 4.78 19.94
C ASN A 36 0.82 6.12 19.71
N ASN A 37 0.37 7.22 20.33
CA ASN A 37 1.05 8.52 20.32
C ASN A 37 1.32 9.08 18.90
N GLY A 38 0.40 8.81 17.97
CA GLY A 38 0.56 9.19 16.55
C GLY A 38 1.59 8.40 15.76
N LYS A 39 2.16 7.32 16.34
CA LYS A 39 3.07 6.42 15.64
C LYS A 39 2.30 5.39 14.81
N GLY A 40 2.96 4.85 13.79
CA GLY A 40 2.42 3.73 13.02
C GLY A 40 2.22 2.48 13.88
N GLU A 41 1.17 1.71 13.61
CA GLU A 41 0.87 0.47 14.31
C GLU A 41 1.89 -0.61 13.94
N VAL A 42 2.75 -0.97 14.89
CA VAL A 42 3.84 -1.92 14.69
C VAL A 42 3.34 -3.34 14.95
N VAL A 43 3.52 -4.22 13.97
CA VAL A 43 3.27 -5.66 14.11
C VAL A 43 4.61 -6.37 14.23
N SER A 44 4.79 -7.13 15.31
CA SER A 44 6.02 -7.88 15.57
C SER A 44 5.73 -9.37 15.62
N TYR A 45 6.51 -10.16 14.87
CA TYR A 45 6.47 -11.61 14.93
C TYR A 45 7.88 -12.17 14.89
N LYS A 46 8.27 -12.89 15.95
CA LYS A 46 9.65 -13.33 16.18
C LYS A 46 10.62 -12.14 16.08
N GLN A 47 11.58 -12.20 15.14
CA GLN A 47 12.56 -11.14 14.90
C GLN A 47 12.12 -10.15 13.81
N THR A 48 10.97 -10.37 13.18
CA THR A 48 10.46 -9.51 12.10
C THR A 48 9.53 -8.44 12.67
N LYS A 49 9.80 -7.18 12.31
CA LYS A 49 8.93 -6.04 12.58
C LYS A 49 8.36 -5.52 11.26
N GLY A 50 7.08 -5.19 11.26
CA GLY A 50 6.39 -4.53 10.17
C GLY A 50 5.37 -3.53 10.72
N TYR A 51 4.59 -2.94 9.81
CA TYR A 51 3.51 -2.02 10.15
C TYR A 51 2.20 -2.56 9.60
N ALA A 52 1.12 -2.46 10.37
CA ALA A 52 -0.19 -3.00 9.98
C ALA A 52 -0.70 -2.42 8.64
N ASN A 53 -0.38 -1.15 8.38
CA ASN A 53 -0.83 -0.41 7.21
C ASN A 53 0.17 -0.42 6.04
N ILE A 54 1.23 -1.24 6.08
CA ILE A 54 2.24 -1.34 5.03
C ILE A 54 2.35 -2.78 4.54
N GLY A 55 2.01 -2.98 3.26
CA GLY A 55 2.16 -4.26 2.59
C GLY A 55 3.62 -4.69 2.48
N GLN A 56 3.85 -6.00 2.38
CA GLN A 56 5.17 -6.59 2.19
C GLN A 56 5.15 -7.51 0.97
N LYS A 57 6.34 -7.71 0.39
CA LYS A 57 6.51 -8.63 -0.73
C LYS A 57 6.40 -10.08 -0.25
N PHE A 58 5.26 -10.71 -0.50
CA PHE A 58 5.04 -12.14 -0.29
C PHE A 58 5.08 -12.90 -1.62
N THR A 59 6.03 -13.82 -1.76
CA THR A 59 6.21 -14.63 -2.98
C THR A 59 6.16 -16.14 -2.74
N LYS A 60 6.21 -16.58 -1.47
CA LYS A 60 6.21 -18.00 -1.16
C LYS A 60 4.81 -18.61 -1.19
N GLU A 61 4.73 -19.92 -1.44
CA GLU A 61 3.47 -20.62 -1.68
C GLU A 61 2.61 -20.80 -0.41
N GLU A 62 3.20 -20.68 0.76
CA GLU A 62 2.53 -20.75 2.05
C GLU A 62 1.92 -19.42 2.52
N TYR A 63 2.08 -18.33 1.75
CA TYR A 63 1.51 -17.02 2.09
C TYR A 63 0.46 -16.59 1.08
N PHE A 64 -0.48 -15.76 1.55
CA PHE A 64 -1.33 -14.97 0.68
C PHE A 64 -0.46 -14.01 -0.12
N TRP A 65 -0.70 -13.97 -1.43
CA TRP A 65 -0.07 -13.01 -2.31
C TRP A 65 -0.96 -11.77 -2.34
N GLY A 66 -0.34 -10.65 -2.02
CA GLY A 66 -0.96 -9.32 -2.08
C GLY A 66 -1.11 -8.83 -3.51
N ARG A 67 -1.56 -7.59 -3.65
CA ARG A 67 -1.63 -6.93 -4.95
C ARG A 67 -0.23 -6.74 -5.53
N PRO A 68 -0.07 -6.66 -6.86
CA PRO A 68 1.21 -6.26 -7.43
C PRO A 68 1.64 -4.87 -6.95
N SER A 69 2.93 -4.69 -6.72
CA SER A 69 3.53 -3.39 -6.41
C SER A 69 4.48 -2.98 -7.53
N VAL A 70 4.44 -1.71 -7.94
CA VAL A 70 5.42 -1.14 -8.88
C VAL A 70 6.65 -0.56 -8.18
N VAL A 71 6.60 -0.36 -6.86
CA VAL A 71 7.74 0.05 -6.03
C VAL A 71 8.35 -1.13 -5.26
N ASP A 72 7.99 -2.36 -5.65
CA ASP A 72 8.42 -3.61 -4.99
C ASP A 72 8.22 -3.65 -3.46
N TYR A 73 7.16 -3.00 -2.93
CA TYR A 73 6.91 -2.86 -1.50
C TYR A 73 8.02 -2.13 -0.71
N ASN A 74 8.85 -1.35 -1.39
CA ASN A 74 9.88 -0.54 -0.76
C ASN A 74 9.27 0.69 -0.07
N ALA A 75 9.19 0.67 1.26
CA ALA A 75 8.59 1.74 2.06
C ALA A 75 9.34 3.10 1.98
N ALA A 76 10.53 3.15 1.38
CA ALA A 76 11.21 4.41 1.07
C ALA A 76 10.58 5.16 -0.12
N GLY A 77 9.70 4.51 -0.89
CA GLY A 77 8.98 5.09 -2.02
C GLY A 77 7.49 4.75 -2.01
N SER A 78 6.68 5.58 -2.66
CA SER A 78 5.26 5.34 -2.88
C SER A 78 4.90 5.77 -4.31
N GLY A 79 4.16 4.94 -5.03
CA GLY A 79 3.78 5.24 -6.42
C GLY A 79 2.94 4.17 -7.10
N ALA A 80 2.27 4.59 -8.17
CA ALA A 80 1.40 3.78 -9.02
C ALA A 80 2.07 3.46 -10.37
N SER A 81 1.50 2.51 -11.12
CA SER A 81 1.96 2.22 -12.48
C SER A 81 1.78 3.38 -13.45
N ASN A 82 0.77 4.24 -13.21
CA ASN A 82 0.42 5.41 -14.05
C ASN A 82 0.25 5.07 -15.54
N LYS A 83 -0.19 3.85 -15.87
CA LYS A 83 -0.46 3.41 -17.24
C LYS A 83 -1.96 3.52 -17.55
N GLY A 84 -2.29 3.95 -18.76
CA GLY A 84 -3.67 3.98 -19.25
C GLY A 84 -4.22 2.57 -19.55
N ALA A 85 -5.54 2.43 -19.59
CA ALA A 85 -6.21 1.14 -19.81
C ALA A 85 -5.91 0.51 -21.21
N SER A 86 -5.60 1.33 -22.21
CA SER A 86 -5.25 0.90 -23.56
C SER A 86 -3.74 0.70 -23.78
N ASN A 87 -2.91 0.84 -22.74
CA ASN A 87 -1.46 0.71 -22.87
C ASN A 87 -1.05 -0.76 -23.06
N GLU A 88 -0.44 -1.07 -24.21
CA GLU A 88 -0.10 -2.45 -24.58
C GLU A 88 0.90 -3.11 -23.61
N GLU A 89 1.91 -2.37 -23.16
CA GLU A 89 2.89 -2.84 -22.17
C GLU A 89 2.19 -3.23 -20.85
N TYR A 90 1.24 -2.42 -20.38
CA TYR A 90 0.47 -2.71 -19.18
C TYR A 90 -0.42 -3.95 -19.34
N LEU A 91 -1.09 -4.09 -20.49
CA LEU A 91 -1.89 -5.27 -20.79
C LEU A 91 -1.03 -6.54 -20.82
N ALA A 92 0.17 -6.49 -21.39
CA ALA A 92 1.14 -7.58 -21.38
C ALA A 92 1.59 -7.94 -19.95
N VAL A 93 1.87 -6.94 -19.11
CA VAL A 93 2.23 -7.16 -17.69
C VAL A 93 1.08 -7.82 -16.91
N VAL A 94 -0.15 -7.37 -17.10
CA VAL A 94 -1.33 -7.97 -16.46
C VAL A 94 -1.53 -9.41 -16.94
N GLN A 95 -1.38 -9.67 -18.24
CA GLN A 95 -1.48 -11.02 -18.79
C GLN A 95 -0.41 -11.95 -18.20
N GLY A 96 0.85 -11.51 -18.11
CA GLY A 96 1.91 -12.30 -17.47
C GLY A 96 1.65 -12.60 -15.99
N ARG A 97 1.00 -11.68 -15.25
CA ARG A 97 0.57 -11.92 -13.87
C ARG A 97 -0.54 -12.94 -13.78
N ILE A 98 -1.52 -12.88 -14.68
CA ILE A 98 -2.59 -13.89 -14.80
C ILE A 98 -1.97 -15.27 -15.03
N ASP A 99 -1.05 -15.37 -15.99
CA ASP A 99 -0.43 -16.64 -16.35
C ASP A 99 0.38 -17.23 -15.18
N THR A 100 1.18 -16.38 -14.52
CA THR A 100 1.94 -16.78 -13.32
C THR A 100 1.02 -17.24 -12.19
N PHE A 101 -0.11 -16.55 -11.99
CA PHE A 101 -1.07 -16.90 -10.96
C PHE A 101 -1.74 -18.26 -11.24
N LEU A 102 -2.17 -18.51 -12.48
CA LEU A 102 -2.80 -19.78 -12.87
C LEU A 102 -1.84 -20.96 -12.76
N LEU A 103 -0.56 -20.77 -13.12
CA LEU A 103 0.46 -21.81 -12.95
C LEU A 103 0.61 -22.28 -11.49
N LYS A 104 0.41 -21.36 -10.54
CA LYS A 104 0.55 -21.63 -9.11
C LYS A 104 -0.77 -22.01 -8.43
N ASN A 105 -1.89 -21.79 -9.11
CA ASN A 105 -3.24 -22.09 -8.62
C ASN A 105 -4.03 -22.83 -9.72
N PRO A 106 -3.63 -24.06 -10.09
CA PRO A 106 -4.15 -24.76 -11.27
C PRO A 106 -5.64 -25.13 -11.18
N SER A 107 -6.24 -25.09 -9.98
CA SER A 107 -7.67 -25.31 -9.78
C SER A 107 -8.52 -24.06 -10.06
N VAL A 108 -7.91 -22.88 -10.22
CA VAL A 108 -8.62 -21.61 -10.44
C VAL A 108 -8.77 -21.35 -11.94
N LYS A 109 -9.96 -20.91 -12.36
CA LYS A 109 -10.19 -20.49 -13.75
C LYS A 109 -9.83 -19.02 -13.93
N LYS A 110 -9.38 -18.63 -15.13
CA LYS A 110 -9.05 -17.23 -15.46
C LYS A 110 -10.19 -16.25 -15.14
N SER A 111 -11.44 -16.64 -15.39
CA SER A 111 -12.63 -15.82 -15.12
C SER A 111 -12.92 -15.58 -13.64
N GLU A 112 -12.31 -16.37 -12.75
CA GLU A 112 -12.53 -16.29 -11.30
C GLU A 112 -11.48 -15.41 -10.61
N ILE A 113 -10.40 -15.02 -11.32
CA ILE A 113 -9.32 -14.18 -10.78
C ILE A 113 -9.85 -12.75 -10.57
N PRO A 114 -9.91 -12.24 -9.33
CA PRO A 114 -10.31 -10.86 -9.11
C PRO A 114 -9.21 -9.89 -9.53
N VAL A 115 -9.62 -8.69 -9.92
CA VAL A 115 -8.77 -7.68 -10.56
C VAL A 115 -7.62 -7.18 -9.67
N ASP A 116 -7.79 -7.16 -8.36
CA ASP A 116 -6.80 -6.67 -7.39
C ASP A 116 -5.52 -7.53 -7.34
N LEU A 117 -5.59 -8.83 -7.65
CA LEU A 117 -4.41 -9.72 -7.69
C LEU A 117 -3.53 -9.52 -8.92
N VAL A 118 -4.05 -8.88 -9.97
CA VAL A 118 -3.34 -8.73 -11.25
C VAL A 118 -3.04 -7.27 -11.60
N THR A 119 -3.75 -6.33 -10.97
CA THR A 119 -3.55 -4.89 -11.13
C THR A 119 -2.80 -4.28 -9.95
N ALA A 120 -1.81 -3.43 -10.25
CA ALA A 120 -1.00 -2.82 -9.21
C ALA A 120 -1.79 -1.78 -8.39
N SER A 121 -1.43 -1.62 -7.12
CA SER A 121 -2.03 -0.59 -6.25
C SER A 121 -1.51 0.82 -6.56
N GLY A 122 -2.27 1.84 -6.14
CA GLY A 122 -1.91 3.25 -6.37
C GLY A 122 -0.76 3.76 -5.48
N SER A 123 -0.61 3.19 -4.28
CA SER A 123 0.52 3.51 -3.39
C SER A 123 1.74 2.64 -3.66
N GLY A 124 1.55 1.44 -4.21
CA GLY A 124 2.59 0.42 -4.28
C GLY A 124 2.91 -0.23 -2.91
N LEU A 125 2.18 0.13 -1.85
CA LEU A 125 2.38 -0.36 -0.48
C LEU A 125 1.10 -0.94 0.14
N ASP A 126 0.10 -1.25 -0.69
CA ASP A 126 -1.22 -1.71 -0.24
C ASP A 126 -1.14 -3.03 0.55
N PRO A 127 -1.54 -3.05 1.84
CA PRO A 127 -1.57 -4.28 2.62
C PRO A 127 -2.82 -5.13 2.37
N ASN A 128 -3.77 -4.64 1.57
CA ASN A 128 -5.10 -5.23 1.46
C ASN A 128 -5.30 -6.01 0.16
N ILE A 129 -6.14 -7.04 0.24
CA ILE A 129 -6.76 -7.72 -0.89
C ILE A 129 -8.23 -7.95 -0.56
N SER A 130 -9.06 -8.10 -1.58
CA SER A 130 -10.46 -8.48 -1.40
C SER A 130 -10.59 -9.88 -0.80
N VAL A 131 -11.73 -10.14 -0.16
CA VAL A 131 -12.05 -11.47 0.38
C VAL A 131 -12.10 -12.53 -0.72
N ALA A 132 -12.57 -12.18 -1.92
CA ALA A 132 -12.57 -13.09 -3.07
C ALA A 132 -11.13 -13.51 -3.45
N SER A 133 -10.21 -12.56 -3.47
CA SER A 133 -8.79 -12.79 -3.77
C SER A 133 -8.09 -13.62 -2.71
N ALA A 134 -8.46 -13.47 -1.44
CA ALA A 134 -8.00 -14.37 -0.40
C ALA A 134 -8.55 -15.79 -0.61
N LYS A 135 -9.86 -15.93 -0.87
CA LYS A 135 -10.53 -17.23 -1.02
C LYS A 135 -9.94 -18.10 -2.13
N ILE A 136 -9.67 -17.52 -3.30
CA ILE A 136 -9.14 -18.31 -4.43
C ILE A 136 -7.71 -18.83 -4.21
N GLN A 137 -6.98 -18.28 -3.21
CA GLN A 137 -5.63 -18.71 -2.87
C GLN A 137 -5.59 -19.79 -1.77
N ILE A 138 -6.73 -20.09 -1.13
CA ILE A 138 -6.82 -21.00 0.01
C ILE A 138 -6.25 -22.38 -0.34
N ALA A 139 -6.68 -22.98 -1.46
CA ALA A 139 -6.27 -24.33 -1.84
C ALA A 139 -4.74 -24.47 -2.00
N ARG A 140 -4.08 -23.48 -2.62
CA ARG A 140 -2.61 -23.44 -2.75
C ARG A 140 -1.94 -23.38 -1.38
N ILE A 141 -2.42 -22.49 -0.50
CA ILE A 141 -1.82 -22.25 0.82
C ILE A 141 -2.02 -23.45 1.74
N GLN A 142 -3.21 -24.07 1.74
CA GLN A 142 -3.50 -25.30 2.49
C GLN A 142 -2.54 -26.41 2.10
N LYS A 143 -2.36 -26.65 0.80
CA LYS A 143 -1.41 -27.63 0.28
C LYS A 143 0.03 -27.33 0.71
N ALA A 144 0.46 -26.07 0.61
CA ALA A 144 1.81 -25.66 0.97
C ALA A 144 2.09 -25.74 2.49
N ARG A 145 1.06 -25.58 3.32
CA ARG A 145 1.18 -25.63 4.80
C ARG A 145 0.80 -26.97 5.42
N ASN A 146 0.26 -27.90 4.63
CA ASN A 146 -0.27 -29.17 5.12
C ASN A 146 -1.32 -28.98 6.24
N ILE A 147 -2.30 -28.09 5.98
CA ILE A 147 -3.40 -27.79 6.89
C ILE A 147 -4.71 -28.30 6.27
N ASP A 148 -5.53 -28.95 7.08
CA ASP A 148 -6.84 -29.45 6.69
C ASP A 148 -7.85 -28.31 6.37
N PRO A 149 -8.93 -28.61 5.61
CA PRO A 149 -9.91 -27.63 5.17
C PRO A 149 -10.57 -26.77 6.24
#